data_AF-A0A2S9FKG6-F1
#
_entry.id   AF-A0A2S9FKG6-F1
#
_cell.length_a   1.000
_cell.length_b   1.000
_cell.length_c   1.000
_cell.angle_alpha   90.00
_cell.angle_beta   90.00
_cell.angle_gamma   90.00
#
_symmetry.space_group_name_H-M   'P 1'
#
loop_
_entity.id
_entity.type
_entity.pdbx_description
1 polymer ?
#
loop_
_entity_poly.entity_id
_entity_poly.type
_entity_poly.pdbx_seq_one_letter_code
_entity_poly.pdbx_strand_id
1 'polypeptide(L)'
;MYSSSIVGWKIAAAALAVLTGSACAAPAAITPPTLDARKCGKDTLDTLYPGILTFGADQPVYPPWYMGDDPGNGEGFEAALAYAVAAELQYNPDDVRWVRVPFNAALAPGAKPFDVN
;
A
#
# COMPACT_ATOMS: atom_id res chain seq x y z
N MET A 1 -28.17 12.62 -69.62
CA MET A 1 -26.97 12.35 -68.80
C MET A 1 -27.06 10.91 -68.30
N TYR A 2 -26.66 9.96 -69.16
CA TYR A 2 -26.53 8.52 -68.90
C TYR A 2 -25.09 8.29 -68.40
N SER A 3 -24.67 7.30 -67.60
CA SER A 3 -25.17 6.00 -67.14
C SER A 3 -24.13 5.57 -66.07
N SER A 4 -24.50 5.24 -64.83
CA SER A 4 -24.78 3.89 -64.31
C SER A 4 -23.60 2.90 -64.26
N SER A 5 -23.59 2.16 -63.13
CA SER A 5 -23.11 0.77 -62.93
C SER A 5 -21.66 0.62 -62.46
N ILE A 6 -21.38 0.24 -61.21
CA ILE A 6 -21.43 -1.13 -60.62
C ILE A 6 -20.54 -2.14 -61.38
N VAL A 7 -19.76 -2.91 -60.60
CA VAL A 7 -19.04 -4.15 -60.92
C VAL A 7 -17.52 -3.99 -61.05
N GLY A 8 -16.80 -4.52 -60.07
CA GLY A 8 -15.36 -4.73 -60.14
C GLY A 8 -14.80 -5.64 -59.05
N TRP A 9 -15.63 -6.55 -58.53
CA TRP A 9 -15.17 -7.63 -57.65
C TRP A 9 -14.38 -8.62 -58.50
N LYS A 10 -13.05 -8.44 -58.59
CA LYS A 10 -11.93 -9.41 -58.72
C LYS A 10 -10.69 -8.52 -58.58
N ILE A 11 -9.75 -8.71 -57.66
CA ILE A 11 -8.80 -9.81 -57.62
C ILE A 11 -8.22 -9.81 -56.20
N ALA A 12 -8.45 -10.90 -55.48
CA ALA A 12 -7.62 -11.29 -54.34
C ALA A 12 -6.26 -11.78 -54.88
N ALA A 13 -5.19 -11.43 -54.15
CA ALA A 13 -3.85 -12.05 -54.11
C ALA A 13 -2.71 -11.05 -54.32
N ALA A 14 -2.16 -10.57 -53.19
CA ALA A 14 -0.81 -10.02 -52.95
C ALA A 14 -0.97 -8.87 -51.94
N ALA A 15 -0.57 -8.92 -50.68
CA ALA A 15 0.53 -9.65 -50.10
C ALA A 15 0.12 -10.16 -48.71
N LEU A 16 0.09 -11.48 -48.58
CA LEU A 16 0.20 -12.16 -47.30
C LEU A 16 1.68 -12.05 -46.87
N ALA A 17 2.07 -10.89 -46.37
CA ALA A 17 3.38 -10.68 -45.78
C ALA A 17 3.25 -9.58 -44.73
N VAL A 18 3.87 -9.79 -43.57
CA VAL A 18 3.94 -8.88 -42.43
C VAL A 18 2.76 -8.99 -41.45
N LEU A 19 2.65 -10.12 -40.76
CA LEU A 19 2.01 -10.17 -39.42
C LEU A 19 2.63 -11.23 -38.48
N THR A 20 3.81 -11.76 -38.78
CA THR A 20 4.51 -12.76 -37.94
C THR A 20 5.64 -12.18 -37.08
N GLY A 21 5.69 -10.84 -36.89
CA GLY A 21 6.80 -10.18 -36.21
C GLY A 21 6.64 -9.84 -34.72
N SER A 22 5.44 -9.94 -34.14
CA SER A 22 5.18 -9.31 -32.82
C SER A 22 5.04 -10.29 -31.64
N ALA A 23 5.44 -11.55 -31.80
CA ALA A 23 5.34 -12.55 -30.73
C ALA A 23 6.56 -12.60 -29.78
N CYS A 24 7.57 -11.73 -29.98
CA CYS A 24 8.76 -11.69 -29.13
C CYS A 24 9.15 -10.24 -28.79
N ALA A 25 8.25 -9.50 -28.16
CA ALA A 25 8.67 -8.36 -27.35
C ALA A 25 9.07 -8.93 -25.99
N ALA A 26 10.36 -8.85 -25.65
CA ALA A 26 10.81 -9.15 -24.29
C ALA A 26 9.98 -8.29 -23.31
N PRO A 27 9.58 -8.83 -22.15
CA PRO A 27 8.89 -8.03 -21.15
C PRO A 27 9.70 -6.77 -20.89
N ALA A 28 9.06 -5.60 -20.96
CA ALA A 28 9.72 -4.36 -20.58
C ALA A 28 10.21 -4.53 -19.14
N ALA A 29 11.53 -4.46 -18.95
CA ALA A 29 12.12 -4.55 -17.62
C ALA A 29 11.61 -3.35 -16.82
N ILE A 30 10.74 -3.61 -15.84
CA ILE A 30 10.34 -2.61 -14.87
C ILE A 30 11.52 -2.46 -13.92
N THR A 31 12.25 -1.36 -14.02
CA THR A 31 13.24 -1.01 -13.01
C THR A 31 12.49 -0.61 -11.74
N PRO A 32 12.65 -1.35 -10.62
CA PRO A 32 12.04 -0.93 -9.37
C PRO A 32 12.66 0.38 -8.91
N PRO A 33 11.89 1.25 -8.23
CA PRO A 33 12.46 2.44 -7.63
C PRO A 33 13.55 2.05 -6.64
N THR A 34 14.62 2.83 -6.59
CA THR A 34 15.61 2.74 -5.52
C THR A 34 14.96 3.23 -4.22
N LEU A 35 14.79 2.32 -3.26
CA LEU A 35 14.31 2.64 -1.92
C LEU A 35 15.48 3.19 -1.08
N ASP A 36 15.25 4.30 -0.37
CA ASP A 36 16.20 4.84 0.60
C ASP A 36 15.60 4.71 2.00
N ALA A 37 16.06 3.72 2.76
CA ALA A 37 15.59 3.45 4.12
C ALA A 37 15.76 4.65 5.07
N ARG A 38 16.67 5.58 4.78
CA ARG A 38 16.85 6.81 5.58
C ARG A 38 15.65 7.75 5.51
N LYS A 39 14.75 7.57 4.54
CA LYS A 39 13.49 8.32 4.44
C LYS A 39 12.35 7.73 5.27
N CYS A 40 12.60 6.59 5.93
CA CYS A 40 11.62 5.91 6.78
C CYS A 40 11.93 6.09 8.27
N GLY A 41 12.96 6.86 8.62
CA GLY A 41 13.35 7.08 10.00
C GLY A 41 12.45 8.08 10.72
N LYS A 42 12.35 7.96 12.05
CA LYS A 42 11.48 8.78 12.90
C LYS A 42 11.63 10.30 12.75
N ASP A 43 12.80 10.78 12.34
CA ASP A 43 13.07 12.22 12.15
C ASP A 43 12.56 12.77 10.81
N THR A 44 12.11 11.87 9.91
CA THR A 44 11.66 12.21 8.55
C THR A 44 10.17 12.00 8.33
N LEU A 45 9.53 11.17 9.18
CA LEU A 45 8.12 10.85 9.06
C LEU A 45 7.26 11.93 9.72
N ASP A 46 6.24 12.39 8.99
CA ASP A 46 5.25 13.37 9.47
C ASP A 46 4.20 12.69 10.35
N THR A 47 4.63 12.37 11.57
CA THR A 47 3.80 11.77 12.62
C THR A 47 3.03 12.84 13.38
N LEU A 48 1.91 12.47 14.02
CA LEU A 48 1.08 13.39 14.81
C LEU A 48 1.87 14.18 15.86
N TYR A 49 2.88 13.54 16.45
CA TYR A 49 3.85 14.18 17.32
C TYR A 49 5.25 13.88 16.76
N PRO A 50 6.07 14.91 16.49
CA PRO A 50 7.39 14.70 15.90
C PRO A 50 8.23 13.68 16.66
N GLY A 51 8.67 12.63 15.96
CA GLY A 51 9.51 11.58 16.52
C GLY A 51 8.79 10.56 17.40
N ILE A 52 7.45 10.58 17.47
CA ILE A 52 6.64 9.61 18.22
C ILE A 52 5.69 8.89 17.27
N LEU A 53 5.66 7.56 17.32
CA LEU A 53 4.71 6.74 16.56
C LEU A 53 3.51 6.38 17.45
N THR A 54 2.34 6.92 17.13
CA THR A 54 1.12 6.74 17.92
C THR A 54 0.26 5.63 17.33
N PHE A 55 0.10 4.51 18.03
CA PHE A 55 -0.83 3.44 17.68
C PHE A 55 -2.18 3.60 18.36
N GLY A 56 -3.26 3.38 17.61
CA GLY A 56 -4.62 3.28 18.12
C GLY A 56 -5.00 1.83 18.36
N ALA A 57 -5.60 1.53 19.50
CA ALA A 57 -6.19 0.21 19.78
C ALA A 57 -7.53 0.37 20.50
N ASP A 58 -8.44 -0.60 20.38
CA ASP A 58 -9.75 -0.51 21.05
C ASP A 58 -9.62 -0.55 22.59
N GLN A 59 -10.72 -0.28 23.29
CA GLN A 59 -10.83 -0.56 24.71
C GLN A 59 -12.19 -1.20 25.05
N PRO A 60 -12.20 -2.45 25.53
CA PRO A 60 -11.04 -3.30 25.79
C PRO A 60 -10.41 -3.88 24.49
N VAL A 61 -9.15 -4.30 24.56
CA VAL A 61 -8.51 -5.17 23.56
C VAL A 61 -8.56 -6.63 24.01
N TYR A 62 -8.39 -7.56 23.05
CA TYR A 62 -8.64 -8.98 23.27
C TYR A 62 -7.51 -9.91 22.76
N PRO A 63 -7.27 -11.05 23.43
CA PRO A 63 -6.42 -12.12 22.89
C PRO A 63 -6.99 -12.72 21.59
N PRO A 64 -6.13 -13.23 20.69
CA PRO A 64 -4.67 -13.34 20.78
C PRO A 64 -3.92 -12.09 20.28
N TRP A 65 -4.64 -11.03 19.92
CA TRP A 65 -4.09 -9.83 19.30
C TRP A 65 -3.35 -8.95 20.30
N TYR A 66 -3.93 -8.83 21.50
CA TYR A 66 -3.36 -8.14 22.64
C TYR A 66 -3.61 -8.97 23.91
N MET A 67 -2.71 -8.90 24.89
CA MET A 67 -2.87 -9.61 26.16
C MET A 67 -3.14 -8.65 27.31
N GLY A 68 -4.06 -9.03 28.21
CA GLY A 68 -4.30 -8.29 29.45
C GLY A 68 -5.04 -6.95 29.32
N ASP A 69 -5.77 -6.73 28.21
CA ASP A 69 -6.36 -5.43 27.86
C ASP A 69 -5.31 -4.29 27.90
N ASP A 70 -4.05 -4.58 27.54
CA ASP A 70 -2.97 -3.60 27.49
C ASP A 70 -2.18 -3.76 26.19
N PRO A 71 -2.31 -2.85 25.22
CA PRO A 71 -1.56 -2.92 23.98
C PRO A 71 -0.10 -2.47 24.16
N GLY A 72 0.23 -1.76 25.25
CA GLY A 72 1.56 -1.22 25.51
C GLY A 72 2.55 -2.22 26.09
N ASN A 73 2.08 -3.40 26.52
CA ASN A 73 2.96 -4.43 27.11
C ASN A 73 3.75 -5.22 26.06
N GLY A 74 3.45 -5.07 24.77
CA GLY A 74 4.11 -5.79 23.68
C GLY A 74 3.70 -7.26 23.54
N GLU A 75 2.69 -7.72 24.29
CA GLU A 75 2.21 -9.09 24.28
C GLU A 75 0.95 -9.26 23.42
N GLY A 76 0.94 -10.32 22.61
CA GLY A 76 -0.09 -10.55 21.59
C GLY A 76 0.42 -10.20 20.20
N PHE A 77 -0.26 -10.69 19.18
CA PHE A 77 0.22 -10.56 17.80
C PHE A 77 0.31 -9.10 17.32
N GLU A 78 -0.73 -8.29 17.55
CA GLU A 78 -0.78 -6.91 17.06
C GLU A 78 0.14 -5.99 17.87
N ALA A 79 0.25 -6.20 19.18
CA ALA A 79 1.22 -5.48 20.02
C ALA A 79 2.66 -5.77 19.58
N ALA A 80 3.03 -7.05 19.43
CA ALA A 80 4.36 -7.43 18.99
C ALA A 80 4.67 -6.92 17.57
N LEU A 81 3.68 -6.95 16.67
CA LEU A 81 3.82 -6.42 15.32
C LEU A 81 4.03 -4.90 15.33
N ALA A 82 3.28 -4.15 16.15
CA ALA A 82 3.44 -2.71 16.28
C ALA A 82 4.87 -2.33 16.68
N TYR A 83 5.44 -2.99 17.69
CA TYR A 83 6.81 -2.75 18.10
C TYR A 83 7.85 -3.19 17.05
N ALA A 84 7.59 -4.27 16.31
CA ALA A 84 8.47 -4.69 15.21
C ALA A 84 8.48 -3.67 14.06
N VAL A 85 7.31 -3.13 13.68
CA VAL A 85 7.19 -2.05 12.69
C VAL A 85 7.87 -0.78 13.19
N ALA A 86 7.66 -0.40 14.45
CA ALA A 86 8.31 0.76 15.05
C ALA A 86 9.84 0.65 14.97
N ALA A 87 10.40 -0.52 15.27
CA ALA A 87 11.84 -0.78 15.18
C ALA A 87 12.38 -0.64 13.74
N GLU A 88 11.66 -1.15 12.74
CA GLU A 88 12.06 -1.01 11.33
C GLU A 88 12.03 0.46 10.86
N LEU A 89 11.09 1.24 11.41
CA LEU A 89 11.00 2.70 11.20
C LEU A 89 11.93 3.51 12.12
N GLN A 90 12.82 2.83 12.85
CA GLN A 90 13.84 3.43 13.71
C GLN A 90 13.28 4.21 14.92
N TYR A 91 12.10 3.86 15.41
CA TYR A 91 11.55 4.31 16.70
C TYR A 91 12.01 3.36 17.81
N ASN A 92 12.41 3.89 18.97
CA ASN A 92 12.62 3.09 20.16
C ASN A 92 11.27 2.76 20.82
N PRO A 93 11.20 1.75 21.71
CA PRO A 93 9.97 1.47 22.46
C PRO A 93 9.40 2.68 23.21
N ASP A 94 10.27 3.56 23.73
CA ASP A 94 9.88 4.79 24.42
C ASP A 94 9.35 5.89 23.47
N ASP A 95 9.61 5.76 22.17
CA ASP A 95 9.08 6.63 21.11
C ASP A 95 7.71 6.12 20.61
N VAL A 96 7.16 5.05 21.19
CA VAL A 96 5.84 4.49 20.84
C VAL A 96 4.80 4.93 21.86
N ARG A 97 3.69 5.46 21.36
CA ARG A 97 2.55 5.87 22.18
C ARG A 97 1.30 5.07 21.80
N TRP A 98 0.51 4.69 22.79
CA TRP A 98 -0.79 4.07 22.57
C TRP A 98 -1.94 5.02 22.92
N VAL A 99 -3.00 5.00 22.11
CA VAL A 99 -4.27 5.68 22.39
C VAL A 99 -5.43 4.72 22.25
N ARG A 100 -6.44 4.87 23.11
CA ARG A 100 -7.66 4.05 23.06
C ARG A 100 -8.66 4.64 22.08
N VAL A 101 -9.12 3.85 21.13
CA VAL A 101 -9.98 4.29 20.02
C VAL A 101 -11.12 3.28 19.82
N PRO A 102 -12.37 3.63 20.17
CA PRO A 102 -13.51 2.78 19.90
C PRO A 102 -13.69 2.49 18.41
N PHE A 103 -14.16 1.29 18.05
CA PHE A 103 -14.39 0.86 16.67
C PHE A 103 -15.09 1.91 15.78
N ASN A 104 -16.19 2.50 16.24
CA ASN A 104 -16.93 3.50 15.47
C ASN A 104 -16.10 4.77 15.21
N ALA A 105 -15.22 5.16 16.14
CA ALA A 105 -14.33 6.30 15.97
C ALA A 105 -13.14 5.96 15.03
N ALA A 106 -12.66 4.72 15.06
CA ALA A 106 -11.63 4.24 14.13
C ALA A 106 -12.12 4.27 12.67
N LEU A 107 -13.41 3.99 12.42
CA LEU A 107 -14.00 4.01 11.08
C LEU A 107 -14.54 5.37 10.63
N ALA A 108 -14.87 6.27 11.56
CA ALA A 108 -15.43 7.57 11.22
C ALA A 108 -14.51 8.39 10.30
N PRO A 109 -15.02 9.13 9.31
CA PRO A 109 -14.16 9.98 8.48
C PRO A 109 -13.54 11.12 9.29
N GLY A 110 -12.39 11.61 8.85
CA GLY A 110 -11.70 12.77 9.42
C GLY A 110 -10.35 12.43 10.08
N ALA A 111 -9.77 13.44 10.73
CA ALA A 111 -8.48 13.31 11.40
C ALA A 111 -8.54 12.24 12.51
N LYS A 112 -7.46 11.45 12.60
CA LYS A 112 -7.32 10.40 13.61
C LYS A 112 -6.41 10.85 14.75
N PRO A 113 -6.64 10.39 15.99
CA PRO A 113 -5.75 10.67 17.12
C PRO A 113 -4.53 9.71 17.17
N PHE A 114 -4.31 8.93 16.12
CA PHE A 114 -3.22 7.95 15.96
C PHE A 114 -2.65 8.03 14.54
N ASP A 115 -1.42 7.54 14.37
CA ASP A 115 -0.74 7.38 13.09
C ASP A 115 -1.10 6.04 12.42
N VAL A 116 -1.20 4.97 13.22
CA VAL A 116 -1.50 3.59 12.77
C VAL A 116 -2.51 2.92 13.71
N ASN A 117 -3.39 2.05 13.19
CA ASN A 117 -4.31 1.19 13.95
C ASN A 117 -4.32 -0.19 13.29
#